data_AF-A0A1Z8V915-F1
#
_entry.id   AF-A0A1Z8V915-F1
#
_cell.length_a   1.000
_cell.length_b   1.000
_cell.length_c   1.000
_cell.angle_alpha   90.00
_cell.angle_beta   90.00
_cell.angle_gamma   90.00
#
_symmetry.space_group_name_H-M   'P 1'
#
loop_
_entity.id
_entity.type
_entity.pdbx_description
1 polymer ?
#
loop_
_entity_poly.entity_id
_entity_poly.type
_entity_poly.pdbx_seq_one_letter_code
_entity_poly.pdbx_strand_id
1 'polypeptide(L)'
;MSKYVFIAKYSIDAIKGMISSPQDRKDAIGKLLSAAGMSMTDCFFSPSSARVVLIAEGPAKARDALVMMIMASGSFDLDSEVIDIVDSDEFIDCMKHAGQLVSAYKAAGQ
;
A
#
# COMPACT_ATOMS: atom_id res chain seq x y z
N MET A 1 -0.78 -8.64 12.42
CA MET A 1 -0.36 -8.77 11.01
C MET A 1 0.16 -7.42 10.58
N SER A 2 1.09 -7.37 9.63
CA SER A 2 1.61 -6.10 9.13
C SER A 2 0.49 -5.31 8.45
N LYS A 3 0.52 -3.99 8.64
CA LYS A 3 -0.45 -3.04 8.08
C LYS A 3 0.23 -2.22 7.00
N TYR A 4 -0.51 -1.93 5.94
CA TYR A 4 0.01 -1.25 4.76
C TYR A 4 -0.94 -0.18 4.29
N VAL A 5 -0.39 0.95 3.83
CA VAL A 5 -1.09 1.91 3.00
C VAL A 5 -0.61 1.74 1.57
N PHE A 6 -1.53 1.47 0.64
CA PHE A 6 -1.22 1.53 -0.78
C PHE A 6 -1.75 2.86 -1.32
N ILE A 7 -0.88 3.59 -2.01
CA ILE A 7 -1.23 4.80 -2.75
C ILE A 7 -0.91 4.50 -4.21
N ALA A 8 -1.90 4.01 -4.95
CA ALA A 8 -1.69 3.56 -6.31
C ALA A 8 -2.33 4.53 -7.31
N LYS A 9 -1.52 4.99 -8.27
CA LYS A 9 -1.94 5.93 -9.31
C LYS A 9 -2.34 5.16 -10.56
N TYR A 10 -3.58 5.31 -11.00
CA TYR A 10 -4.06 4.69 -12.22
C TYR A 10 -3.36 5.28 -13.45
N SER A 11 -3.06 4.41 -14.42
CA SER A 11 -2.60 4.86 -15.74
C SER A 11 -3.73 5.55 -16.51
N ILE A 12 -3.37 6.33 -17.52
CA ILE A 12 -4.33 7.03 -18.38
C ILE A 12 -5.34 6.05 -19.01
N ASP A 13 -4.86 4.89 -19.47
CA ASP A 13 -5.72 3.91 -20.13
C ASP A 13 -6.65 3.20 -19.14
N ALA A 14 -6.21 2.99 -17.89
CA ALA A 14 -7.10 2.52 -16.82
C ALA A 14 -8.22 3.53 -16.53
N ILE A 15 -7.91 4.83 -16.48
CA ILE A 15 -8.93 5.89 -16.30
C ILE A 15 -9.93 5.89 -17.47
N LYS A 16 -9.45 5.83 -18.72
CA LYS A 16 -10.34 5.73 -19.90
C LYS A 16 -11.23 4.50 -19.82
N GLY A 17 -10.68 3.34 -19.43
CA GLY A 17 -11.41 2.11 -19.24
C GLY A 17 -12.49 2.21 -18.16
N MET A 18 -12.20 2.88 -17.04
CA MET A 18 -13.18 3.11 -15.98
C MET A 18 -14.30 4.08 -16.40
N ILE A 19 -13.99 5.06 -17.26
CA ILE A 19 -15.01 5.96 -17.82
C ILE A 19 -15.91 5.20 -18.81
N SER A 20 -15.34 4.34 -19.67
CA SER A 20 -16.10 3.59 -20.67
C SER A 20 -16.91 2.44 -20.08
N SER A 21 -16.46 1.87 -18.95
CA SER A 21 -17.15 0.80 -18.22
C SER A 21 -17.08 1.02 -16.71
N PRO A 22 -17.99 1.83 -16.16
CA PRO A 22 -18.00 2.13 -14.73
C PRO A 22 -18.34 0.89 -13.89
N GLN A 23 -17.56 0.64 -12.84
CA GLN A 23 -17.74 -0.49 -11.93
C GLN A 23 -17.44 -0.08 -10.49
N ASP A 24 -17.98 -0.81 -9.51
CA ASP A 24 -17.57 -0.68 -8.12
C ASP A 24 -16.13 -1.19 -7.95
N ARG A 25 -15.21 -0.24 -7.82
CA ARG A 25 -13.79 -0.53 -7.67
C ARG A 25 -13.45 -1.05 -6.27
N LYS A 26 -14.22 -0.70 -5.23
CA LYS A 26 -13.97 -1.17 -3.86
C LYS A 26 -14.23 -2.67 -3.76
N ASP A 27 -15.34 -3.16 -4.34
CA ASP A 27 -15.64 -4.60 -4.41
C ASP A 27 -14.56 -5.38 -5.20
N ALA A 28 -14.15 -4.87 -6.37
CA ALA A 28 -13.11 -5.49 -7.17
C ALA A 28 -11.77 -5.60 -6.43
N ILE A 29 -11.36 -4.54 -5.73
CA ILE A 29 -10.15 -4.51 -4.90
C ILE A 29 -10.27 -5.49 -3.72
N GLY A 30 -11.42 -5.52 -3.05
CA GLY A 30 -11.65 -6.42 -1.91
C GLY A 30 -11.53 -7.90 -2.30
N LYS A 31 -12.05 -8.29 -3.46
CA LYS A 31 -11.91 -9.65 -4.01
C LYS A 31 -10.45 -9.98 -4.31
N LEU A 32 -9.71 -9.05 -4.90
CA LEU A 32 -8.29 -9.22 -5.19
C LEU A 32 -7.45 -9.40 -3.90
N LEU A 33 -7.67 -8.54 -2.90
CA LEU A 33 -6.98 -8.65 -1.61
C LEU A 33 -7.28 -9.99 -0.92
N SER A 34 -8.55 -10.38 -0.90
CA SER A 34 -8.98 -11.66 -0.33
C SER A 34 -8.30 -12.86 -1.02
N ALA A 35 -8.19 -12.84 -2.35
CA ALA A 35 -7.50 -13.87 -3.12
C ALA A 35 -5.98 -13.91 -2.85
N ALA A 36 -5.38 -12.77 -2.50
CA ALA A 36 -3.99 -12.67 -2.08
C ALA A 36 -3.76 -13.07 -0.61
N GLY A 37 -4.82 -13.33 0.16
CA GLY A 37 -4.71 -13.60 1.61
C GLY A 37 -4.50 -12.33 2.45
N MET A 38 -5.02 -11.19 1.98
CA MET A 38 -4.99 -9.90 2.66
C MET A 38 -6.42 -9.45 3.01
N SER A 39 -6.56 -8.62 4.05
CA SER A 39 -7.83 -7.99 4.44
C SER A 39 -7.81 -6.49 4.19
N MET A 40 -8.87 -5.96 3.59
CA MET A 40 -9.06 -4.52 3.39
C MET A 40 -9.68 -3.89 4.63
N THR A 41 -9.04 -2.87 5.18
CA THR A 41 -9.57 -2.05 6.27
C THR A 41 -10.37 -0.89 5.70
N ASP A 42 -9.74 -0.11 4.83
CA ASP A 42 -10.34 1.08 4.21
C ASP A 42 -9.92 1.23 2.75
N CYS A 43 -10.76 1.91 1.97
CA CYS A 43 -10.48 2.20 0.57
C CYS A 43 -11.13 3.52 0.17
N PHE A 44 -10.32 4.41 -0.38
CA PHE A 44 -10.67 5.75 -0.83
C PHE A 44 -10.18 5.97 -2.25
N PHE A 45 -10.80 6.91 -2.94
CA PHE A 45 -10.44 7.27 -4.30
C PHE A 45 -10.26 8.79 -4.38
N SER A 46 -9.24 9.21 -5.11
CA SER A 46 -8.95 10.61 -5.40
C SER A 46 -9.07 10.83 -6.91
N PRO A 47 -10.26 11.25 -7.41
CA PRO A 47 -10.43 11.58 -8.81
C PRO A 47 -9.51 12.72 -9.28
N SER A 48 -9.19 13.67 -8.39
CA SER A 48 -8.32 14.82 -8.70
C SER A 48 -6.85 14.44 -8.93
N SER A 49 -6.42 13.27 -8.46
CA SER A 49 -5.04 12.79 -8.63
C SER A 49 -4.96 11.41 -9.29
N ALA A 50 -6.09 10.88 -9.78
CA ALA A 50 -6.23 9.54 -10.35
C ALA A 50 -5.71 8.42 -9.45
N ARG A 51 -5.91 8.54 -8.12
CA ARG A 51 -5.37 7.59 -7.14
C ARG A 51 -6.44 6.77 -6.44
N VAL A 52 -6.09 5.53 -6.10
CA VAL A 52 -6.73 4.77 -5.03
C VAL A 52 -5.82 4.77 -3.82
N VAL A 53 -6.40 4.99 -2.64
CA VAL A 53 -5.71 4.92 -1.35
C VAL A 53 -6.41 3.84 -0.53
N LEU A 54 -5.69 2.78 -0.19
CA LEU A 54 -6.27 1.68 0.59
C LEU A 54 -5.41 1.34 1.79
N ILE A 55 -6.06 0.98 2.89
CA ILE A 55 -5.42 0.41 4.07
C ILE A 55 -5.77 -1.08 4.07
N ALA A 56 -4.74 -1.92 4.15
CA ALA A 56 -4.91 -3.36 4.20
C ALA A 56 -3.90 -4.03 5.13
N GLU A 57 -4.24 -5.22 5.58
CA GLU A 57 -3.41 -6.03 6.46
C GLU A 57 -3.13 -7.39 5.84
N GLY A 58 -1.96 -7.95 6.11
CA GLY A 58 -1.61 -9.27 5.62
C GLY A 58 -0.12 -9.59 5.79
N PRO A 59 0.33 -10.75 5.30
CA PRO A 59 1.75 -11.10 5.30
C PRO A 59 2.51 -10.34 4.20
N ALA A 60 3.76 -9.98 4.45
CA ALA A 60 4.61 -9.26 3.50
C ALA A 60 4.72 -9.97 2.14
N LYS A 61 4.78 -11.30 2.12
CA LYS A 61 4.79 -12.09 0.88
C LYS A 61 3.53 -11.89 0.02
N ALA A 62 2.36 -11.74 0.64
CA ALA A 62 1.12 -11.45 -0.08
C ALA A 62 1.13 -10.02 -0.65
N ARG A 63 1.61 -9.05 0.15
CA ARG A 63 1.83 -7.66 -0.29
C ARG A 63 2.76 -7.62 -1.51
N ASP A 64 3.91 -8.28 -1.44
CA ASP A 64 4.91 -8.27 -2.52
C ASP A 64 4.36 -8.89 -3.81
N ALA A 65 3.64 -10.02 -3.70
CA ALA A 65 3.00 -10.67 -4.84
C ALA A 65 1.91 -9.78 -5.46
N LEU A 66 1.10 -9.11 -4.64
CA LEU A 66 0.09 -8.17 -5.09
C LEU A 66 0.72 -6.99 -5.86
N VAL A 67 1.78 -6.40 -5.30
CA VAL A 67 2.51 -5.29 -5.95
C VAL A 67 3.06 -5.75 -7.30
N MET A 68 3.74 -6.89 -7.37
CA MET A 68 4.26 -7.42 -8.64
C MET A 68 3.17 -7.61 -9.70
N MET A 69 2.02 -8.17 -9.31
CA MET A 69 0.89 -8.37 -10.22
C MET A 69 0.31 -7.04 -10.70
N ILE A 70 0.09 -6.08 -9.78
CA ILE A 70 -0.40 -4.74 -10.08
C ILE A 70 0.53 -4.04 -11.08
N MET A 71 1.84 -4.08 -10.85
CA MET A 71 2.83 -3.47 -11.75
C MET A 71 2.82 -4.14 -13.13
N ALA A 72 2.70 -5.46 -13.20
CA ALA A 72 2.61 -6.20 -14.46
C ALA A 72 1.31 -5.92 -15.24
N SER A 73 0.24 -5.45 -14.59
CA SER A 73 -1.06 -5.23 -15.22
C SER A 73 -1.12 -4.03 -16.16
N GLY A 74 -0.16 -3.08 -16.06
CA GLY A 74 -0.21 -1.80 -16.78
C GLY A 74 -1.34 -0.85 -16.34
N SER A 75 -2.14 -1.23 -15.34
CA SER A 75 -3.25 -0.42 -14.84
C SER A 75 -2.80 0.75 -13.96
N PHE A 76 -1.53 0.77 -13.54
CA PHE A 76 -0.99 1.73 -12.60
C PHE A 76 0.35 2.29 -13.08
N ASP A 77 0.58 3.56 -12.77
CA ASP A 77 1.82 4.27 -13.06
C ASP A 77 2.90 3.95 -12.02
N LEU A 78 4.17 4.18 -12.38
CA LEU A 78 5.35 4.01 -11.52
C LEU A 78 5.37 4.95 -10.29
N ASP A 79 4.53 5.98 -10.30
CA ASP A 79 4.31 6.94 -9.20
C ASP A 79 3.29 6.40 -8.17
N SER A 80 3.36 5.09 -7.93
CA SER A 80 2.59 4.35 -6.94
C SER A 80 3.51 3.88 -5.83
N GLU A 81 3.01 3.84 -4.60
CA GLU A 81 3.81 3.44 -3.43
C GLU A 81 3.02 2.56 -2.46
N VAL A 82 3.76 1.77 -1.68
CA VAL A 82 3.24 0.99 -0.55
C VAL A 82 4.07 1.34 0.66
N ILE A 83 3.39 1.75 1.73
CA ILE A 83 4.00 2.21 2.97
C ILE A 83 3.62 1.22 4.06
N ASP A 84 4.62 0.66 4.74
CA ASP A 84 4.40 -0.11 5.96
C ASP A 84 4.01 0.86 7.07
N ILE A 85 2.89 0.59 7.75
CA ILE A 85 2.40 1.40 8.86
C ILE A 85 2.27 0.56 10.12
N VAL A 86 2.40 1.22 11.25
CA VAL A 86 2.28 0.64 12.58
C VAL A 86 1.34 1.52 13.41
N ASP A 87 0.73 0.95 14.45
CA ASP A 87 -0.06 1.75 15.38
C ASP A 87 0.83 2.46 16.41
N SER A 88 0.22 3.26 17.28
CA SER A 88 0.94 4.10 18.23
C SER A 88 1.78 3.29 19.23
N ASP A 89 1.29 2.13 19.66
CA ASP A 89 2.01 1.29 20.62
C ASP A 89 3.25 0.68 19.98
N GLU A 90 3.10 0.12 18.77
CA GLU A 90 4.24 -0.41 18.01
C GLU A 90 5.24 0.70 17.62
N PHE A 91 4.77 1.91 17.29
CA PHE A 91 5.64 3.06 17.04
C PHE A 91 6.45 3.47 18.28
N ILE A 92 5.83 3.43 19.47
CA ILE A 92 6.53 3.65 20.75
C ILE A 92 7.62 2.59 20.96
N ASP A 93 7.32 1.33 20.67
CA ASP A 93 8.31 0.26 20.82
C ASP A 93 9.45 0.37 19.82
N CYS A 94 9.19 0.80 18.57
CA CYS A 94 10.22 1.17 17.62
C CYS A 94 11.14 2.27 18.17
N MET A 95 10.58 3.33 18.76
CA MET A 95 11.38 4.42 19.35
C MET A 95 12.24 3.95 20.53
N LYS A 96 11.68 3.12 21.43
CA LYS A 96 12.44 2.53 22.54
C LYS A 96 13.60 1.67 22.03
N HIS A 97 13.34 0.82 21.05
CA HIS A 97 14.36 -0.04 20.48
C HIS A 97 15.44 0.77 19.77
N ALA A 98 15.06 1.80 18.99
CA ALA A 98 16.00 2.72 18.38
C ALA A 98 16.91 3.39 19.42
N GLY A 99 16.37 3.80 20.57
CA GLY A 99 17.14 4.36 21.69
C GLY A 99 18.24 3.43 22.21
N GLN A 100 18.02 2.10 22.16
CA GLN A 100 19.04 1.10 22.52
C GLN A 100 20.15 0.98 21.47
N LEU A 101 19.84 1.28 20.20
CA LEU A 101 20.79 1.21 19.10
C LEU A 101 21.67 2.46 19.00
N VAL A 102 21.23 3.61 19.55
CA VAL A 102 21.97 4.88 19.49
C VAL A 102 23.41 4.72 20.01
N SER A 103 23.62 3.97 21.09
CA SER A 103 24.97 3.74 21.63
C SER A 103 25.85 2.86 20.74
N ALA A 104 25.26 2.06 19.85
CA ALA A 104 25.98 1.19 18.92
C ALA A 104 26.24 1.86 17.56
N TYR A 105 25.54 2.96 17.24
CA TYR A 105 25.66 3.67 15.98
C TYR A 105 26.56 4.90 16.12
N LYS A 106 27.65 4.93 15.36
CA LYS A 106 28.40 6.17 15.10
C LYS A 106 27.91 6.76 13.78
N ALA A 107 27.36 7.97 13.83
CA ALA A 107 26.95 8.67 12.62
C ALA A 107 28.16 8.90 11.72
N ALA A 108 27.98 8.74 10.40
CA ALA A 108 29.03 9.04 9.44
C ALA A 108 29.47 10.51 9.60
N GLY A 109 30.75 10.73 9.94
CA GLY A 109 31.31 12.05 10.24
C GLY A 109 31.38 12.43 11.72
N GLN A 110 31.08 11.51 12.66
CA GLN A 110 31.35 11.63 14.10
C GLN A 110 32.35 10.58 14.61
#